data_AF-A0A926C2J7-F1
#
_entry.id   AF-A0A926C2J7-F1
#
_cell.length_a   1.000
_cell.length_b   1.000
_cell.length_c   1.000
_cell.angle_alpha   90.00
_cell.angle_beta   90.00
_cell.angle_gamma   90.00
#
_symmetry.space_group_name_H-M   'P 1'
#
loop_
_entity.id
_entity.type
_entity.pdbx_description
1 polymer ?
#
loop_
_entity_poly.entity_id
_entity_poly.type
_entity_poly.pdbx_seq_one_letter_code
_entity_poly.pdbx_strand_id
1 'polypeptide(L)'
;RDAATKDQTVVAQDSTMKDFYNRYDPYKVTEADKKRYQDYLATLSPEERQLAESQTNFYTLSVKNKGGLVMPVIVRMEFEDGTDSLARFPAEIWRFNDQGIKKVIATKKKVVQWTLDPYQEIADIDTDDNSFPAKVSPSRVQLFKQQGGGRAPNPMQQQRQATMPPAQQGSGKN
;
A
#
# COMPACT_ATOMS: atom_id res chain seq x y z
N ARG A 1 -21.05 -7.37 10.59
CA ARG A 1 -22.44 -7.37 11.16
C ARG A 1 -22.43 -7.85 12.62
N ASP A 2 -21.28 -8.27 13.14
CA ASP A 2 -21.12 -9.02 14.39
C ASP A 2 -20.90 -8.14 15.63
N ALA A 3 -20.62 -6.84 15.44
CA ALA A 3 -20.45 -5.90 16.55
C ALA A 3 -21.77 -5.59 17.28
N ALA A 4 -22.92 -5.71 16.62
CA ALA A 4 -24.23 -5.36 17.18
C ALA A 4 -24.89 -6.48 18.02
N THR A 5 -24.43 -7.73 17.87
CA THR A 5 -24.99 -8.93 18.54
C THR A 5 -24.02 -9.59 19.51
N LYS A 6 -22.82 -9.01 19.72
CA LYS A 6 -21.77 -9.55 20.58
C LYS A 6 -22.27 -9.87 22.00
N ASP A 7 -23.15 -9.02 22.53
CA ASP A 7 -23.71 -9.14 23.88
C ASP A 7 -24.92 -10.10 23.98
N GLN A 8 -25.42 -10.59 22.85
CA GLN A 8 -26.53 -11.57 22.78
C GLN A 8 -26.04 -13.01 22.57
N THR A 9 -24.72 -13.22 22.49
CA THR A 9 -24.16 -14.57 22.33
C THR A 9 -24.31 -15.36 23.63
N VAL A 10 -24.60 -16.67 23.53
CA VAL A 10 -24.80 -17.53 24.71
C VAL A 10 -23.55 -17.56 25.60
N VAL A 11 -22.37 -17.44 25.01
CA VAL A 11 -21.06 -17.34 25.69
C VAL A 11 -20.90 -16.02 26.48
N ALA A 12 -21.61 -14.95 26.10
CA ALA A 12 -21.62 -13.68 26.84
C ALA A 12 -22.60 -13.69 28.02
N GLN A 13 -23.74 -14.39 27.90
CA GLN A 13 -24.74 -14.52 28.96
C GLN A 13 -24.36 -15.56 30.03
N ASP A 14 -23.69 -16.64 29.62
CA ASP A 14 -23.22 -17.69 30.53
C ASP A 14 -21.70 -17.86 30.43
N SER A 15 -21.00 -17.49 31.50
CA SER A 15 -19.55 -17.60 31.59
C SER A 15 -19.04 -19.04 31.63
N THR A 16 -19.89 -20.03 31.93
CA THR A 16 -19.53 -21.45 31.92
C THR A 16 -19.38 -22.02 30.51
N MET A 17 -19.98 -21.38 29.49
CA MET A 17 -19.90 -21.79 28.09
C MET A 17 -18.63 -21.29 27.37
N LYS A 18 -17.73 -20.60 28.06
CA LYS A 18 -16.45 -20.16 27.50
C LYS A 18 -15.49 -21.34 27.32
N ASP A 19 -15.52 -21.96 26.15
CA ASP A 19 -14.58 -23.03 25.78
C ASP A 19 -13.16 -22.50 25.42
N PHE A 20 -12.19 -23.41 25.27
CA PHE A 20 -10.79 -23.19 24.87
C PHE A 20 -10.68 -22.23 23.68
N TYR A 21 -11.48 -22.43 22.64
CA TYR A 21 -11.46 -21.62 21.42
C TYR A 21 -11.88 -20.16 21.63
N ASN A 22 -12.50 -19.82 22.76
CA ASN A 22 -12.89 -18.45 23.12
C ASN A 22 -11.86 -17.73 24.00
N ARG A 23 -10.97 -18.46 24.68
CA ARG A 23 -9.96 -17.91 25.59
C ARG A 23 -8.54 -18.05 25.07
N TYR A 24 -8.32 -18.91 24.08
CA TYR A 24 -7.03 -19.13 23.47
C TYR A 24 -6.64 -17.90 22.65
N ASP A 25 -5.66 -17.17 23.16
CA ASP A 25 -5.01 -16.09 22.43
C ASP A 25 -3.76 -16.68 21.75
N PRO A 26 -3.76 -16.85 20.41
CA PRO A 26 -2.62 -17.41 19.68
C PRO A 26 -1.37 -16.54 19.74
N TYR A 27 -1.47 -15.27 20.18
CA TYR A 27 -0.36 -14.33 20.27
C TYR A 27 0.17 -14.16 21.70
N LYS A 28 -0.44 -14.82 22.69
CA LYS A 28 0.00 -14.73 24.09
C LYS A 28 1.29 -15.51 24.28
N VAL A 29 2.34 -14.81 24.70
CA VAL A 29 3.66 -15.39 25.00
C VAL A 29 3.54 -16.42 26.13
N THR A 30 3.90 -17.68 25.83
CA THR A 30 3.92 -18.77 26.81
C THR A 30 5.28 -18.85 27.51
N GLU A 31 5.36 -19.57 28.63
CA GLU A 31 6.64 -19.83 29.29
C GLU A 31 7.59 -20.66 28.42
N ALA A 32 7.05 -21.55 27.59
CA ALA A 32 7.84 -22.31 26.61
C ALA A 32 8.48 -21.38 25.58
N ASP A 33 7.78 -20.33 25.14
CA ASP A 33 8.32 -19.34 24.19
C ASP A 33 9.45 -18.51 24.83
N LYS A 34 9.29 -18.13 26.10
CA LYS A 34 10.37 -17.45 26.86
C LYS A 34 11.61 -18.32 26.97
N LYS A 35 11.45 -19.61 27.28
CA LYS A 35 12.56 -20.56 27.36
C LYS A 35 13.27 -20.70 26.02
N ARG A 36 12.51 -20.92 24.93
CA ARG A 36 13.06 -20.99 23.56
C ARG A 36 13.83 -19.73 23.18
N TYR A 37 13.33 -18.56 23.58
CA TYR A 37 14.01 -17.29 23.34
C TYR A 37 15.34 -17.18 24.10
N GLN A 38 15.39 -17.61 25.36
CA GLN A 38 16.64 -17.65 26.13
C GLN A 38 17.65 -18.65 25.55
N ASP A 39 17.18 -19.84 25.17
CA ASP A 39 18.01 -20.86 24.53
C ASP A 39 18.56 -20.34 23.20
N TYR A 40 17.74 -19.65 22.41
CA TYR A 40 18.19 -18.97 21.18
C TYR A 40 19.28 -17.94 21.50
N LEU A 41 19.04 -17.00 22.43
CA LEU A 41 20.02 -15.99 22.81
C LEU A 41 21.36 -16.59 23.27
N ALA A 42 21.34 -17.75 23.92
CA ALA A 42 22.54 -18.48 24.34
C ALA A 42 23.37 -19.02 23.16
N THR A 43 22.75 -19.28 22.01
CA THR A 43 23.45 -19.72 20.78
C THR A 43 24.10 -18.60 19.98
N LEU A 44 23.71 -17.33 20.17
CA LEU A 44 24.26 -16.20 19.40
C LEU A 44 25.64 -15.78 19.92
N SER A 45 26.53 -15.48 18.99
CA SER A 45 27.78 -14.77 19.25
C SER A 45 27.54 -13.30 19.67
N PRO A 46 28.54 -12.61 20.25
CA PRO A 46 28.40 -11.21 20.66
C PRO A 46 27.98 -10.27 19.53
N GLU A 47 28.50 -10.49 18.31
CA GLU A 47 28.17 -9.69 17.12
C GLU A 47 26.73 -9.95 16.64
N GLU A 48 26.29 -11.20 16.64
CA GLU A 48 24.93 -11.55 16.24
C GLU A 48 23.90 -11.03 17.25
N ARG A 49 24.23 -11.02 18.55
CA ARG A 49 23.39 -10.38 19.58
C ARG A 49 23.23 -8.90 19.31
N GLN A 50 24.31 -8.21 18.96
CA GLN A 50 24.26 -6.79 18.67
C GLN A 50 23.41 -6.47 17.43
N LEU A 51 23.45 -7.35 16.42
CA LEU A 51 22.57 -7.25 15.25
C LEU A 51 21.11 -7.55 15.60
N ALA A 52 20.86 -8.56 16.46
CA ALA A 52 19.51 -8.92 16.91
C ALA A 52 18.87 -7.85 17.81
N GLU A 53 19.68 -7.15 18.61
CA GLU A 53 19.26 -6.01 19.41
C GLU A 53 19.13 -4.73 18.56
N SER A 54 19.83 -4.67 17.42
CA SER A 54 19.64 -3.57 16.48
C SER A 54 18.21 -3.63 15.93
N GLN A 55 17.44 -2.57 16.17
CA GLN A 55 16.08 -2.41 15.63
C GLN A 55 16.11 -2.11 14.12
N THR A 56 16.77 -2.96 13.36
CA THR A 56 16.94 -2.83 11.92
C THR A 56 15.78 -3.52 11.21
N ASN A 57 15.11 -2.77 10.33
CA ASN A 57 14.06 -3.28 9.47
C ASN A 57 14.68 -3.83 8.19
N PHE A 58 14.33 -5.07 7.84
CA PHE A 58 14.76 -5.72 6.61
C PHE A 58 13.60 -5.77 5.62
N TYR A 59 13.82 -5.20 4.44
CA TYR A 59 12.86 -5.19 3.36
C TYR A 59 13.41 -5.99 2.18
N THR A 60 12.61 -6.86 1.59
CA THR A 60 12.95 -7.57 0.35
C THR A 60 12.19 -6.97 -0.81
N LEU A 61 12.91 -6.27 -1.69
CA LEU A 61 12.36 -5.76 -2.94
C LEU A 61 12.48 -6.85 -4.01
N SER A 62 11.34 -7.25 -4.58
CA SER A 62 11.30 -8.14 -5.74
C SER A 62 11.00 -7.31 -6.99
N VAL A 63 11.97 -7.21 -7.90
CA VAL A 63 11.84 -6.43 -9.14
C VAL A 63 11.79 -7.40 -10.30
N LYS A 64 10.84 -7.18 -11.21
CA LYS A 64 10.70 -7.97 -12.44
C LYS A 64 11.01 -7.09 -13.64
N ASN A 65 11.87 -7.57 -14.52
CA ASN A 65 12.13 -6.94 -15.80
C ASN A 65 11.06 -7.38 -16.81
N LYS A 66 10.26 -6.44 -17.30
CA LYS A 66 9.29 -6.65 -18.39
C LYS A 66 9.86 -5.97 -19.64
N GLY A 67 10.36 -6.75 -20.60
CA GLY A 67 10.89 -6.21 -21.86
C GLY A 67 12.30 -6.69 -22.22
N GLY A 68 12.98 -7.40 -21.33
CA GLY A 68 14.24 -8.10 -21.63
C GLY A 68 15.47 -7.20 -21.77
N LEU A 69 15.31 -5.88 -21.63
CA LEU A 69 16.43 -4.94 -21.57
C LEU A 69 16.83 -4.73 -20.12
N VAL A 70 18.08 -5.04 -19.77
CA VAL A 70 18.60 -4.82 -18.42
C VAL A 70 18.88 -3.34 -18.19
N MET A 71 18.28 -2.78 -17.15
CA MET A 71 18.40 -1.35 -16.80
C MET A 71 18.80 -1.19 -15.33
N PRO A 72 19.47 -0.09 -14.95
CA PRO A 72 19.72 0.20 -13.53
C PRO A 72 18.38 0.32 -12.78
N VAL A 73 18.36 -0.03 -11.51
CA VAL A 73 17.15 0.05 -10.66
C VAL A 73 17.35 1.17 -9.65
N ILE A 74 16.52 2.21 -9.73
CA ILE A 74 16.57 3.38 -8.85
C ILE A 74 15.33 3.36 -7.97
N VAL A 75 15.51 3.36 -6.65
CA VAL A 75 14.41 3.22 -5.70
C VAL A 75 14.48 4.32 -4.65
N ARG A 76 13.39 5.08 -4.52
CA ARG A 76 13.19 6.00 -3.40
C ARG A 76 12.44 5.29 -2.28
N MET A 77 12.95 5.46 -1.07
CA MET A 77 12.34 5.01 0.18
C MET A 77 11.89 6.24 0.94
N GLU A 78 10.58 6.35 1.19
CA GLU A 78 10.00 7.40 2.03
C GLU A 78 9.76 6.82 3.43
N PHE A 79 10.34 7.43 4.45
CA PHE A 79 10.28 6.96 5.83
C PHE A 79 9.11 7.58 6.61
N GLU A 80 8.72 6.95 7.72
CA GLU A 80 7.65 7.46 8.60
C GLU A 80 7.92 8.86 9.17
N ASP A 81 9.18 9.28 9.24
CA ASP A 81 9.58 10.61 9.73
C ASP A 81 9.57 11.69 8.65
N GLY A 82 9.16 11.35 7.42
CA GLY A 82 9.13 12.26 6.27
C GLY A 82 10.49 12.50 5.62
N THR A 83 11.54 11.77 6.04
CA THR A 83 12.82 11.77 5.31
C THR A 83 12.77 10.78 4.15
N ASP A 84 13.56 11.05 3.11
CA ASP A 84 13.68 10.16 1.96
C ASP A 84 15.12 9.68 1.80
N SER A 85 15.28 8.45 1.32
CA SER A 85 16.58 7.91 0.91
C SER A 85 16.48 7.31 -0.49
N LEU A 86 17.53 7.54 -1.28
CA LEU A 86 17.65 7.04 -2.64
C LEU A 86 18.65 5.89 -2.70
N ALA A 87 18.22 4.73 -3.18
CA ALA A 87 19.09 3.60 -3.48
C ALA A 87 19.20 3.43 -5.00
N ARG A 88 20.42 3.44 -5.52
CA ARG A 88 20.72 3.20 -6.94
C ARG A 88 21.45 1.88 -7.07
N PHE A 89 20.88 0.96 -7.84
CA PHE A 89 21.48 -0.33 -8.14
C PHE A 89 21.90 -0.37 -9.62
N PRO A 90 23.18 -0.65 -9.92
CA PRO A 90 23.63 -0.76 -11.30
C PRO A 90 23.00 -1.97 -11.99
N ALA A 91 23.04 -2.00 -13.32
CA ALA A 91 22.49 -3.10 -14.11
C ALA A 91 23.17 -4.47 -13.85
N GLU A 92 24.31 -4.50 -13.16
CA GLU A 92 25.01 -5.74 -12.78
C GLU A 92 24.16 -6.67 -11.90
N ILE A 93 23.16 -6.13 -11.20
CA ILE A 93 22.22 -6.93 -10.40
C ILE A 93 21.47 -7.99 -11.23
N TRP A 94 21.37 -7.79 -12.55
CA TRP A 94 20.70 -8.69 -13.49
C TRP A 94 21.61 -9.83 -13.98
N ARG A 95 22.90 -9.87 -13.61
CA ARG A 95 23.89 -10.82 -14.19
C ARG A 95 23.47 -12.29 -14.10
N PHE A 96 22.85 -12.69 -12.99
CA PHE A 96 22.46 -14.07 -12.76
C PHE A 96 21.01 -14.37 -13.16
N ASN A 97 20.17 -13.35 -13.21
CA ASN A 97 18.77 -13.46 -13.59
C ASN A 97 18.33 -12.12 -14.19
N ASP A 98 18.11 -12.11 -15.49
CA ASP A 98 17.69 -10.98 -16.30
C ASP A 98 16.17 -10.72 -16.22
N GLN A 99 15.38 -11.71 -15.80
CA GLN A 99 13.92 -11.63 -15.68
C GLN A 99 13.45 -11.06 -14.34
N GLY A 100 14.14 -11.39 -13.25
CA GLY A 100 13.69 -11.00 -11.92
C GLY A 100 14.75 -11.13 -10.85
N ILE A 101 14.85 -10.11 -10.01
CA ILE A 101 15.82 -10.03 -8.93
C ILE A 101 15.12 -9.82 -7.58
N LYS A 102 15.79 -10.26 -6.52
CA LYS A 102 15.39 -9.99 -5.14
C LYS A 102 16.53 -9.27 -4.45
N LYS A 103 16.27 -8.06 -3.95
CA LYS A 103 17.26 -7.25 -3.23
C LYS A 103 16.79 -7.01 -1.81
N VAL A 104 17.64 -7.35 -0.84
CA VAL A 104 17.40 -7.04 0.57
C VAL A 104 18.00 -5.69 0.90
N ILE A 105 17.23 -4.84 1.58
CA ILE A 105 17.62 -3.51 2.03
C ILE A 105 17.38 -3.46 3.53
N ALA A 106 18.45 -3.17 4.27
CA ALA A 106 18.42 -3.00 5.72
C ALA A 106 18.35 -1.50 6.05
N THR A 107 17.36 -1.11 6.85
CA THR A 107 17.12 0.29 7.23
C THR A 107 16.78 0.38 8.71
N LYS A 108 17.34 1.38 9.41
CA LYS A 108 17.00 1.63 10.82
C LYS A 108 15.60 2.22 10.98
N LYS A 109 15.14 2.96 9.97
CA LYS A 109 13.83 3.62 9.93
C LYS A 109 12.83 2.74 9.20
N LYS A 110 11.56 2.83 9.59
CA LYS A 110 10.47 2.13 8.90
C LYS A 110 10.10 2.87 7.61
N VAL A 111 10.07 2.14 6.50
CA VAL A 111 9.69 2.66 5.18
C VAL A 111 8.17 2.57 5.01
N VAL A 112 7.55 3.68 4.61
CA VAL A 112 6.11 3.78 4.32
C VAL A 112 5.84 3.52 2.85
N GLN A 113 6.68 4.09 1.98
CA GLN A 113 6.45 4.05 0.55
C GLN A 113 7.76 3.78 -0.20
N TRP A 114 7.63 2.95 -1.23
CA TRP A 114 8.66 2.65 -2.20
C TRP A 114 8.24 3.23 -3.54
N THR A 115 9.16 3.89 -4.22
CA THR A 115 8.91 4.42 -5.56
C THR A 115 10.08 4.03 -6.47
N LEU A 116 9.78 3.24 -7.48
CA LEU A 116 10.70 2.90 -8.56
C LEU A 116 10.81 4.10 -9.51
N ASP A 117 12.05 4.43 -9.87
CA ASP A 117 12.43 5.52 -10.76
C ASP A 117 11.70 6.86 -10.48
N PRO A 118 11.95 7.50 -9.32
CA PRO A 118 11.31 8.77 -8.96
C PRO A 118 11.64 9.92 -9.91
N TYR A 119 12.71 9.83 -10.69
CA TYR A 119 13.21 10.87 -11.59
C TYR A 119 12.93 10.57 -13.07
N GLN A 120 12.28 9.44 -13.39
CA GLN A 120 12.01 9.02 -14.76
C GLN A 120 13.28 8.97 -15.62
N GLU A 121 14.37 8.48 -15.04
CA GLU A 121 15.65 8.30 -15.74
C GLU A 121 15.64 7.05 -16.64
N ILE A 122 14.72 6.13 -16.37
CA ILE A 122 14.55 4.85 -17.05
C ILE A 122 13.43 5.00 -18.08
N ALA A 123 13.64 4.44 -19.27
CA ALA A 123 12.63 4.42 -20.32
C ALA A 123 11.56 3.35 -20.04
N ASP A 124 10.72 3.58 -19.02
CA ASP A 124 9.56 2.76 -18.71
C ASP A 124 8.29 3.28 -19.43
N ILE A 125 7.45 2.36 -19.89
CA ILE A 125 6.20 2.67 -20.59
C ILE A 125 5.04 2.77 -19.58
N ASP A 126 5.10 1.97 -18.52
CA ASP A 126 4.09 1.94 -17.47
C ASP A 126 4.64 2.61 -16.22
N THR A 127 3.94 3.61 -15.70
CA THR A 127 4.34 4.29 -14.45
C THR A 127 3.37 4.00 -13.31
N ASP A 128 2.27 3.29 -13.60
CA ASP A 128 1.23 3.03 -12.63
C ASP A 128 1.67 1.96 -11.60
N ASP A 129 2.57 1.05 -11.98
CA ASP A 129 3.12 -0.01 -11.10
C ASP A 129 4.44 0.37 -10.40
N ASN A 130 4.91 1.62 -10.56
CA ASN A 130 6.16 2.09 -9.96
C ASN A 130 6.06 2.47 -8.47
N SER A 131 4.88 2.38 -7.85
CA SER A 131 4.69 2.74 -6.44
C SER A 131 4.18 1.58 -5.59
N PHE A 132 4.75 1.42 -4.41
CA PHE A 132 4.26 0.49 -3.39
C PHE A 132 4.16 1.19 -2.03
N PRO A 133 3.00 1.18 -1.36
CA PRO A 133 1.69 0.71 -1.84
C PRO A 133 1.22 1.43 -3.11
N ALA A 134 0.41 0.75 -3.92
CA ALA A 134 -0.05 1.28 -5.21
C ALA A 134 -0.87 2.55 -5.00
N LYS A 135 -0.51 3.62 -5.73
CA LYS A 135 -1.28 4.87 -5.77
C LYS A 135 -2.34 4.80 -6.86
N VAL A 136 -3.57 5.15 -6.52
CA VAL A 136 -4.65 5.27 -7.51
C VAL A 136 -4.49 6.60 -8.24
N SER A 137 -3.86 6.59 -9.40
CA SER A 137 -3.79 7.75 -10.29
C SER A 137 -5.08 7.84 -11.13
N PRO A 138 -5.72 9.02 -11.25
CA PRO A 138 -6.90 9.17 -12.08
C PRO A 138 -6.54 9.00 -13.55
N SER A 139 -7.33 8.22 -14.29
CA SER A 139 -7.06 7.98 -15.71
C SER A 139 -7.28 9.25 -16.54
N ARG A 140 -6.61 9.36 -17.70
CA ARG A 140 -6.76 10.51 -18.62
C ARG A 140 -8.23 10.76 -19.02
N VAL A 141 -9.02 9.69 -19.15
CA VAL A 141 -10.47 9.78 -19.44
C VAL A 141 -11.25 10.30 -18.23
N GLN A 142 -10.91 9.88 -17.01
CA GLN A 142 -11.53 10.39 -15.79
C GLN A 142 -11.21 11.88 -15.59
N LEU A 143 -9.95 12.28 -15.80
CA LEU A 143 -9.52 13.68 -15.78
C LEU A 143 -10.28 14.52 -16.83
N PHE A 144 -10.40 14.02 -18.07
CA PHE A 144 -11.16 14.69 -19.11
C PHE A 144 -12.65 14.85 -18.76
N LYS A 145 -13.29 13.82 -18.19
CA LYS A 145 -14.69 13.91 -17.73
C LYS A 145 -14.85 14.88 -16.56
N GLN A 146 -13.91 14.89 -15.62
CA GLN A 146 -13.87 15.85 -14.52
C GLN A 146 -13.77 17.29 -15.03
N GLN A 147 -12.96 17.52 -16.08
CA GLN A 147 -12.81 18.82 -16.73
C GLN A 147 -14.04 19.19 -17.59
N GLY A 148 -14.71 18.20 -18.17
CA GLY A 148 -15.93 18.38 -18.99
C GLY A 148 -17.22 18.59 -18.20
N GLY A 149 -17.27 18.16 -16.93
CA GLY A 149 -18.45 18.30 -16.06
C GLY A 149 -18.65 19.68 -15.44
N GLY A 150 -17.69 20.59 -15.62
CA GLY A 150 -17.65 21.90 -14.95
C GLY A 150 -17.58 23.11 -15.88
N ARG A 151 -17.89 22.97 -17.19
CA ARG A 151 -18.05 24.17 -18.03
C ARG A 151 -19.33 24.87 -17.61
N ALA A 152 -19.17 25.99 -16.89
CA ALA A 152 -20.24 26.96 -16.70
C ALA A 152 -20.90 27.21 -18.08
N PRO A 153 -22.23 27.15 -18.18
CA PRO A 153 -22.92 27.29 -19.45
C PRO A 153 -22.46 28.59 -20.13
N ASN A 154 -22.17 28.54 -21.43
CA ASN A 154 -21.74 29.73 -22.16
C ASN A 154 -22.79 30.85 -21.97
N PRO A 155 -22.41 32.14 -21.91
CA PRO A 155 -23.35 33.24 -21.65
C PRO A 155 -24.58 33.22 -22.58
N MET A 156 -24.40 32.84 -23.84
CA MET A 156 -25.50 32.62 -24.80
C MET A 156 -26.48 31.51 -24.40
N GLN A 157 -26.02 30.43 -23.78
CA GLN A 157 -26.88 29.33 -23.30
C GLN A 157 -27.65 29.74 -22.05
N GLN A 158 -27.02 30.50 -21.15
CA GLN A 158 -27.69 31.08 -19.98
C GLN A 158 -28.80 32.04 -20.40
N GLN A 159 -28.53 32.89 -21.40
CA GLN A 159 -29.50 33.85 -21.90
C GLN A 159 -30.67 33.16 -22.63
N ARG A 160 -30.43 32.06 -23.35
CA ARG A 160 -31.49 31.24 -23.97
C ARG A 160 -32.38 30.55 -22.93
N GLN A 161 -31.82 30.06 -21.84
CA GLN A 161 -32.62 29.48 -20.74
C GLN A 161 -33.44 30.54 -20.01
N ALA A 162 -32.90 31.75 -19.84
CA ALA A 162 -33.63 32.87 -19.23
C ALA A 162 -34.76 33.43 -20.12
N THR A 163 -34.70 33.22 -21.43
CA THR A 163 -35.69 33.73 -22.41
C THR A 163 -36.71 32.69 -22.86
N MET A 164 -36.56 31.42 -22.47
CA MET A 164 -37.56 30.38 -22.72
C MET A 164 -38.65 30.41 -21.63
N PRO A 165 -39.93 30.63 -21.97
CA PRO A 165 -41.02 30.48 -21.00
C PRO A 165 -41.11 29.02 -20.54
N PRO A 166 -41.46 28.74 -19.26
CA PRO A 166 -41.58 27.39 -18.77
C PRO A 166 -42.65 26.64 -19.58
N ALA A 167 -42.32 25.44 -20.05
CA ALA A 167 -43.26 24.60 -20.78
C ALA A 167 -44.50 24.34 -19.93
N GLN A 168 -45.64 24.89 -20.33
CA GLN A 168 -46.94 24.55 -19.75
C GLN A 168 -47.22 23.07 -20.02
N GLN A 169 -47.23 22.26 -18.95
CA GLN A 169 -47.85 20.94 -18.97
C GLN A 169 -49.32 21.11 -19.32
N GLY A 170 -49.68 20.83 -20.58
CA GLY A 170 -51.06 20.73 -21.01
C GLY A 170 -51.72 19.53 -20.34
N SER A 171 -52.56 19.80 -19.33
CA SER A 171 -53.55 18.86 -18.83
C SER A 171 -54.56 18.60 -19.95
N GLY A 172 -54.41 17.46 -20.64
CA GLY A 172 -55.42 16.97 -21.57
C GLY A 172 -56.62 16.46 -20.79
N LYS A 173 -57.69 17.25 -20.75
CA LYS A 173 -59.04 16.80 -20.42
C LYS A 173 -59.84 16.63 -21.72
N ASN A 174 -60.56 15.52 -21.76
CA ASN A 174 -61.55 15.03 -22.73
C ASN A 174 -60.98 14.14 -23.84
#